data_AF-A0A9E6AU84-F1
#
_entry.id   AF-A0A9E6AU84-F1
#
_cell.length_a   1.000
_cell.length_b   1.000
_cell.length_c   1.000
_cell.angle_alpha   90.00
_cell.angle_beta   90.00
_cell.angle_gamma   90.00
#
_symmetry.space_group_name_H-M   'P 1'
#
loop_
_entity.id
_entity.type
_entity.pdbx_description
1 polymer ?
#
loop_
_entity_poly.entity_id
_entity_poly.type
_entity_poly.pdbx_seq_one_letter_code
_entity_poly.pdbx_strand_id
1 'polypeptide(L)'
;MSLIKATVVKIDAAKALVKVKFEQHENMVSGWLNILQMNASNYAIYSTPEKGARVWVDMDDNFEEGVMVGAYYDADNSPPSSSAGAMHIKGKDGSEILIDGGNIKISVPGNVDIEAAADVNITAASNVTVTAAVTILDGIVKLGGANAATPVMGSSKVFVKL
;
A
#
# COMPACT_ATOMS: atom_id res chain seq x y z
N MET A 1 -10.38 -30.99 -6.99
CA MET A 1 -9.86 -29.61 -6.82
C MET A 1 -8.38 -29.61 -7.13
N SER A 2 -8.01 -28.91 -8.20
CA SER A 2 -6.67 -28.86 -8.77
C SER A 2 -6.20 -27.41 -8.85
N LEU A 3 -4.91 -27.20 -8.57
CA LEU A 3 -4.28 -25.90 -8.70
C LEU A 3 -3.84 -25.65 -10.16
N ILE A 4 -4.39 -24.62 -10.79
CA ILE A 4 -4.24 -24.35 -12.22
C ILE A 4 -3.74 -22.92 -12.44
N LYS A 5 -2.82 -22.73 -13.39
CA LYS A 5 -2.36 -21.39 -13.80
C LYS A 5 -3.40 -20.73 -14.70
N ALA A 6 -3.67 -19.45 -14.43
CA ALA A 6 -4.59 -18.67 -15.22
C ALA A 6 -4.15 -17.20 -15.30
N THR A 7 -4.80 -16.45 -16.19
CA THR A 7 -4.57 -15.01 -16.38
C THR A 7 -5.85 -14.25 -16.05
N VAL A 8 -5.76 -13.20 -15.22
CA VAL A 8 -6.93 -12.39 -14.84
C VAL A 8 -7.46 -11.60 -16.05
N VAL A 9 -8.75 -11.71 -16.35
CA VAL A 9 -9.39 -11.02 -17.48
C VAL A 9 -10.42 -9.96 -17.07
N LYS A 10 -11.04 -10.12 -15.90
CA LYS A 10 -11.97 -9.13 -15.30
C LYS A 10 -11.82 -9.14 -13.77
N ILE A 11 -12.06 -7.99 -13.16
CA ILE A 11 -12.07 -7.80 -11.71
C ILE A 11 -13.36 -7.06 -11.32
N ASP A 12 -14.04 -7.53 -10.28
CA ASP A 12 -15.04 -6.77 -9.52
C ASP A 12 -14.42 -6.49 -8.13
N ALA A 13 -13.72 -5.36 -8.03
CA ALA A 13 -12.94 -4.98 -6.86
C ALA A 13 -13.83 -4.82 -5.63
N ALA A 14 -15.02 -4.23 -5.80
CA ALA A 14 -15.96 -3.99 -4.70
C ALA A 14 -16.45 -5.29 -4.02
N LYS A 15 -16.36 -6.43 -4.72
CA LYS A 15 -16.77 -7.75 -4.21
C LYS A 15 -15.61 -8.72 -4.02
N ALA A 16 -14.37 -8.28 -4.25
CA ALA A 16 -13.19 -9.14 -4.26
C ALA A 16 -13.35 -10.39 -5.16
N LEU A 17 -13.89 -10.19 -6.38
CA LEU A 17 -14.09 -11.25 -7.37
C LEU A 17 -13.23 -11.06 -8.61
N VAL A 18 -12.80 -12.16 -9.22
CA VAL A 18 -12.12 -12.17 -10.53
C VAL A 18 -12.77 -13.13 -11.50
N LYS A 19 -12.59 -12.86 -12.80
CA LYS A 19 -12.66 -13.88 -13.84
C LYS A 19 -11.27 -14.12 -14.40
N VAL A 20 -10.94 -15.39 -14.63
CA VAL A 20 -9.65 -15.79 -15.18
C VAL A 20 -9.82 -16.54 -16.49
N LYS A 21 -8.77 -16.55 -17.31
CA LYS A 21 -8.67 -17.32 -18.54
C LYS A 21 -7.67 -18.46 -18.37
N PHE A 22 -8.08 -19.67 -18.70
CA PHE A 22 -7.27 -20.87 -18.66
C PHE A 22 -6.64 -21.15 -20.02
N GLU A 23 -5.37 -20.75 -20.21
CA GLU A 23 -4.68 -20.90 -21.50
C GLU A 23 -4.52 -22.37 -21.92
N GLN A 24 -4.42 -23.28 -20.94
CA GLN A 24 -4.26 -24.72 -21.17
C GLN A 24 -5.61 -25.45 -21.39
N HIS A 25 -6.74 -24.76 -21.23
CA HIS A 25 -8.08 -25.32 -21.38
C HIS A 25 -8.86 -24.50 -22.42
N GLU A 26 -8.39 -24.52 -23.67
CA GLU A 26 -9.03 -23.88 -24.82
C GLU A 26 -9.33 -22.37 -24.65
N ASN A 27 -8.55 -21.68 -23.81
CA ASN A 27 -8.80 -20.28 -23.44
C ASN A 27 -10.18 -20.04 -22.80
N MET A 28 -10.74 -21.05 -22.14
CA MET A 28 -11.97 -20.93 -21.37
C MET A 28 -11.86 -19.83 -20.31
N VAL A 29 -12.96 -19.10 -20.12
CA VAL A 29 -13.07 -18.05 -19.10
C VAL A 29 -13.97 -18.56 -17.96
N SER A 30 -13.50 -18.42 -16.73
CA SER A 30 -14.21 -18.87 -15.54
C SER A 30 -15.52 -18.10 -15.27
N GLY A 31 -16.33 -18.66 -14.38
CA GLY A 31 -17.28 -17.88 -13.56
C GLY A 31 -16.57 -16.82 -12.70
N TRP A 32 -17.34 -16.11 -11.87
CA TRP A 32 -16.74 -15.23 -10.87
C TRP A 32 -16.16 -16.08 -9.74
N LEU A 33 -14.87 -15.90 -9.46
CA LEU A 33 -14.16 -16.59 -8.40
C LEU A 33 -13.85 -15.60 -7.29
N ASN A 34 -13.99 -16.04 -6.03
CA ASN A 34 -13.50 -15.29 -4.89
C ASN A 34 -11.97 -15.17 -4.95
N ILE A 35 -11.45 -14.05 -4.47
CA ILE A 35 -10.01 -13.85 -4.25
C ILE A 35 -9.71 -14.23 -2.80
N LEU A 36 -8.80 -15.17 -2.57
CA LEU A 36 -8.29 -15.46 -1.23
C LEU A 36 -7.60 -14.21 -0.67
N GLN A 37 -8.10 -13.71 0.45
CA GLN A 37 -7.53 -12.56 1.17
C GLN A 37 -6.76 -13.06 2.39
N MET A 38 -5.77 -12.29 2.86
CA MET A 38 -5.06 -12.61 4.10
C MET A 38 -6.01 -12.59 5.32
N ASN A 39 -6.98 -11.69 5.33
CA ASN A 39 -8.11 -11.68 6.26
C ASN A 39 -9.29 -10.91 5.63
N ALA A 40 -10.52 -11.33 5.90
CA ALA A 40 -11.73 -10.76 5.31
C ALA A 40 -12.90 -10.64 6.31
N SER A 41 -12.58 -10.52 7.60
CA SER A 41 -13.56 -10.35 8.68
C SER A 41 -13.69 -8.88 9.08
N ASN A 42 -14.16 -8.59 10.30
CA ASN A 42 -14.08 -7.23 10.88
C ASN A 42 -12.64 -6.70 10.98
N TYR A 43 -11.64 -7.58 10.85
CA TYR A 43 -10.27 -7.23 10.51
C TYR A 43 -10.00 -7.72 9.08
N ALA A 44 -9.80 -6.79 8.15
CA ALA A 44 -9.65 -7.09 6.74
C ALA A 44 -8.32 -6.56 6.19
N ILE A 45 -7.67 -7.38 5.36
CA ILE A 45 -6.52 -6.98 4.54
C ILE A 45 -6.95 -7.20 3.10
N TYR A 46 -7.21 -6.10 2.40
CA TYR A 46 -7.76 -6.13 1.06
C TYR A 46 -6.67 -5.88 0.02
N SER A 47 -6.52 -6.81 -0.93
CA SER A 47 -5.71 -6.63 -2.13
C SER A 47 -6.30 -7.44 -3.28
N THR A 48 -6.25 -6.87 -4.48
CA THR A 48 -6.73 -7.52 -5.70
C THR A 48 -5.69 -7.41 -6.82
N PRO A 49 -5.56 -8.43 -7.69
CA PRO A 49 -4.69 -8.34 -8.84
C PRO A 49 -5.24 -7.34 -9.88
N GLU A 50 -4.37 -6.91 -10.78
CA GLU A 50 -4.77 -6.18 -11.99
C GLU A 50 -5.13 -7.14 -13.14
N LYS A 51 -5.81 -6.60 -14.15
CA LYS A 51 -6.09 -7.35 -15.38
C LYS A 51 -4.77 -7.71 -16.04
N GLY A 52 -4.64 -8.98 -16.47
CA GLY A 52 -3.41 -9.51 -17.05
C GLY A 52 -2.48 -10.17 -16.03
N ALA A 53 -2.73 -10.01 -14.72
CA ALA A 53 -1.92 -10.69 -13.71
C ALA A 53 -1.99 -12.22 -13.86
N ARG A 54 -0.84 -12.86 -13.65
CA ARG A 54 -0.71 -14.31 -13.58
C ARG A 54 -1.06 -14.82 -12.20
N VAL A 55 -1.94 -15.81 -12.14
CA VAL A 55 -2.49 -16.32 -10.88
C VAL A 55 -2.57 -17.83 -10.85
N TRP A 56 -2.53 -18.38 -9.64
CA TRP A 56 -2.98 -19.73 -9.37
C TRP A 56 -4.43 -19.69 -8.89
N VAL A 57 -5.24 -20.60 -9.41
CA VAL A 57 -6.61 -20.83 -8.97
C VAL A 57 -6.76 -22.29 -8.57
N ASP A 58 -7.47 -22.54 -7.47
CA ASP A 58 -7.91 -23.90 -7.10
C ASP A 58 -9.32 -24.09 -7.64
N MET A 59 -9.47 -24.99 -8.59
CA MET A 59 -10.70 -25.23 -9.33
C MET A 59 -11.17 -26.66 -9.12
N ASP A 60 -12.48 -26.87 -9.08
CA ASP A 60 -13.07 -28.19 -9.21
C ASP A 60 -12.80 -28.81 -10.59
N ASP A 61 -13.09 -30.11 -10.71
CA ASP A 61 -12.71 -30.88 -11.90
C ASP A 61 -13.55 -30.48 -13.14
N ASN A 62 -14.69 -29.81 -12.92
CA ASN A 62 -15.60 -29.33 -13.95
C ASN A 62 -15.35 -27.86 -14.34
N PHE A 63 -14.45 -27.15 -13.65
CA PHE A 63 -14.15 -25.73 -13.86
C PHE A 63 -15.35 -24.79 -13.62
N GLU A 64 -16.30 -25.20 -12.80
CA GLU A 64 -17.52 -24.44 -12.50
C GLU A 64 -17.34 -23.60 -11.22
N GLU A 65 -16.63 -24.14 -10.23
CA GLU A 65 -16.41 -23.52 -8.93
C GLU A 65 -14.93 -23.51 -8.54
N GLY A 66 -14.51 -22.45 -7.86
CA GLY A 66 -13.14 -22.34 -7.39
C GLY A 66 -12.82 -21.01 -6.72
N VAL A 67 -11.54 -20.84 -6.41
CA VAL A 67 -11.01 -19.67 -5.71
C VAL A 67 -9.66 -19.28 -6.31
N MET A 68 -9.42 -17.98 -6.46
CA MET A 68 -8.09 -17.46 -6.76
C MET A 68 -7.25 -17.50 -5.49
N VAL A 69 -6.16 -18.26 -5.53
CA VAL A 69 -5.29 -18.50 -4.37
C VAL A 69 -4.26 -17.38 -4.22
N GLY A 70 -3.70 -16.91 -5.34
CA GLY A 70 -2.69 -15.85 -5.31
C GLY A 70 -2.09 -15.57 -6.67
N ALA A 71 -1.44 -14.41 -6.79
CA ALA A 71 -0.63 -14.05 -7.95
C ALA A 71 0.78 -14.63 -7.81
N TYR A 72 1.46 -14.85 -8.93
CA TYR A 72 2.86 -15.27 -8.94
C TYR A 72 3.68 -14.40 -9.89
N TYR A 73 4.95 -14.20 -9.54
CA TYR A 73 5.92 -13.47 -10.37
C TYR A 73 6.37 -14.31 -11.57
N ASP A 74 6.66 -13.65 -12.68
CA ASP A 74 7.15 -14.25 -13.91
C ASP A 74 8.17 -13.33 -14.61
N ALA A 75 8.55 -13.66 -15.85
CA ALA A 75 9.52 -12.89 -16.61
C ALA A 75 9.06 -11.46 -16.89
N ASP A 76 7.75 -11.22 -16.99
CA ASP A 76 7.17 -9.91 -17.26
C ASP A 76 6.94 -9.13 -15.95
N ASN A 77 6.76 -9.83 -14.82
CA ASN A 77 6.50 -9.24 -13.50
C ASN A 77 7.47 -9.81 -12.47
N SER A 78 8.58 -9.11 -12.25
CA SER A 78 9.59 -9.51 -11.26
C SER A 78 9.25 -9.04 -9.83
N PRO A 79 9.73 -9.75 -8.79
CA PRO A 79 9.59 -9.29 -7.40
C PRO A 79 10.18 -7.88 -7.19
N PRO A 80 9.56 -7.02 -6.38
CA PRO A 80 10.05 -5.67 -6.12
C PRO A 80 11.24 -5.61 -5.14
N SER A 81 11.58 -6.73 -4.49
CA SER A 81 12.71 -6.87 -3.57
C SER A 81 13.45 -8.19 -3.81
N SER A 82 14.76 -8.17 -3.63
CA SER A 82 15.63 -9.35 -3.58
C SER A 82 16.17 -9.63 -2.16
N SER A 83 15.84 -8.78 -1.17
CA SER A 83 16.27 -8.95 0.22
C SER A 83 15.42 -9.99 0.93
N ALA A 84 16.07 -11.02 1.48
CA ALA A 84 15.39 -12.05 2.24
C ALA A 84 14.90 -11.50 3.59
N GLY A 85 13.62 -11.73 3.90
CA GLY A 85 12.99 -11.22 5.13
C GLY A 85 12.40 -9.81 5.01
N ALA A 86 12.52 -9.17 3.84
CA ALA A 86 11.87 -7.89 3.57
C ALA A 86 10.36 -8.05 3.34
N MET A 87 9.58 -7.05 3.78
CA MET A 87 8.20 -6.84 3.34
C MET A 87 8.17 -5.62 2.42
N HIS A 88 7.79 -5.81 1.15
CA HIS A 88 7.78 -4.74 0.16
C HIS A 88 6.43 -4.69 -0.57
N ILE A 89 5.66 -3.62 -0.31
CA ILE A 89 4.45 -3.27 -1.03
C ILE A 89 4.80 -2.20 -2.06
N LYS A 90 4.59 -2.48 -3.34
CA LYS A 90 4.90 -1.56 -4.45
C LYS A 90 3.73 -1.42 -5.40
N GLY A 91 3.25 -0.19 -5.58
CA GLY A 91 2.26 0.17 -6.59
C GLY A 91 2.91 0.47 -7.94
N LYS A 92 2.16 0.28 -9.02
CA LYS A 92 2.58 0.66 -10.39
C LYS A 92 2.76 2.17 -10.57
N ASP A 93 2.11 2.96 -9.71
CA ASP A 93 2.19 4.41 -9.65
C ASP A 93 3.51 4.90 -9.02
N GLY A 94 4.29 4.01 -8.41
CA GLY A 94 5.52 4.33 -7.71
C GLY A 94 5.36 4.45 -6.19
N SER A 95 4.15 4.22 -5.65
CA SER A 95 3.92 4.14 -4.21
C SER A 95 4.64 2.93 -3.60
N GLU A 96 5.30 3.10 -2.46
CA GLU A 96 6.15 2.09 -1.82
C GLU A 96 6.01 2.12 -0.28
N ILE A 97 5.86 0.93 0.31
CA ILE A 97 6.14 0.65 1.73
C ILE A 97 7.13 -0.51 1.79
N LEU A 98 8.30 -0.27 2.36
CA LEU A 98 9.36 -1.26 2.50
C LEU A 98 9.81 -1.38 3.96
N ILE A 99 9.77 -2.59 4.50
CA ILE A 99 10.39 -2.96 5.77
C ILE A 99 11.55 -3.90 5.46
N ASP A 100 12.78 -3.45 5.73
CA ASP A 100 13.98 -4.22 5.41
C ASP A 100 15.18 -3.76 6.26
N GLY A 101 16.02 -4.71 6.70
CA GLY A 101 17.26 -4.43 7.42
C GLY A 101 17.10 -3.55 8.68
N GLY A 102 15.94 -3.60 9.35
CA GLY A 102 15.62 -2.77 10.52
C GLY A 102 15.09 -1.36 10.19
N ASN A 103 14.84 -1.05 8.92
CA ASN A 103 14.31 0.24 8.47
C ASN A 103 12.89 0.09 7.95
N ILE A 104 12.13 1.20 8.02
CA ILE A 104 10.85 1.35 7.33
C ILE A 104 10.98 2.56 6.38
N LYS A 105 10.61 2.38 5.11
CA LYS A 105 10.52 3.43 4.10
C LYS A 105 9.09 3.52 3.60
N ILE A 106 8.54 4.74 3.61
CA ILE A 106 7.26 5.09 2.98
C ILE A 106 7.55 6.17 1.95
N SER A 107 7.22 5.93 0.69
CA SER A 107 7.45 6.86 -0.42
C SER A 107 6.30 6.79 -1.39
N VAL A 108 5.69 7.93 -1.69
CA VAL A 108 4.56 8.01 -2.62
C VAL A 108 4.71 9.24 -3.52
N PRO A 109 4.25 9.19 -4.79
CA PRO A 109 4.19 10.39 -5.63
C PRO A 109 3.12 11.39 -5.20
N GLY A 110 2.09 10.92 -4.48
CA GLY A 110 1.00 11.73 -3.95
C GLY A 110 1.27 12.23 -2.53
N ASN A 111 0.20 12.34 -1.74
CA ASN A 111 0.27 12.78 -0.35
C ASN A 111 0.43 11.59 0.60
N VAL A 112 1.04 11.86 1.76
CA VAL A 112 0.99 10.98 2.94
C VAL A 112 0.20 11.72 4.00
N ASP A 113 -1.00 11.23 4.31
CA ASP A 113 -1.85 11.78 5.36
C ASP A 113 -1.68 10.97 6.66
N ILE A 114 -1.42 11.66 7.77
CA ILE A 114 -1.26 11.05 9.10
C ILE A 114 -2.24 11.75 10.05
N GLU A 115 -3.28 11.04 10.46
CA GLU A 115 -4.35 11.57 11.29
C GLU A 115 -4.54 10.70 12.54
N ALA A 116 -4.75 11.35 13.68
CA ALA A 116 -5.10 10.69 14.94
C ALA A 116 -6.18 11.50 15.66
N ALA A 117 -7.11 10.81 16.32
CA ALA A 117 -8.11 11.46 17.17
C ALA A 117 -7.50 12.02 18.48
N ALA A 118 -6.33 11.51 18.86
CA ALA A 118 -5.52 12.01 19.96
C ALA A 118 -4.19 12.57 19.39
N ASP A 119 -3.07 12.29 20.04
CA ASP A 119 -1.78 12.86 19.65
C ASP A 119 -1.05 12.03 18.58
N VAL A 120 -0.40 12.73 17.63
CA VAL A 120 0.66 12.16 16.79
C VAL A 120 2.00 12.48 17.45
N ASN A 121 2.64 11.47 18.05
CA ASN A 121 3.93 11.61 18.72
C ASN A 121 5.08 11.14 17.82
N ILE A 122 6.08 12.00 17.60
CA ILE A 122 7.29 11.68 16.82
C ILE A 122 8.51 11.87 17.73
N THR A 123 9.29 10.81 17.90
CA THR A 123 10.53 10.82 18.71
C THR A 123 11.67 10.20 17.92
N ALA A 124 12.82 10.89 17.87
CA ALA A 124 14.04 10.42 17.24
C ALA A 124 15.23 10.72 18.15
N ALA A 125 16.19 9.79 18.23
CA ALA A 125 17.39 9.95 19.04
C ALA A 125 18.31 11.08 18.53
N SER A 126 18.32 11.30 17.22
CA SER A 126 19.21 12.28 16.56
C SER A 126 18.44 13.50 16.04
N ASN A 127 17.56 13.31 15.05
CA ASN A 127 16.89 14.41 14.37
C ASN A 127 15.54 14.03 13.77
N VAL A 128 14.68 15.04 13.64
CA VAL A 128 13.51 15.05 12.75
C VAL A 128 13.74 16.17 11.74
N THR A 129 13.67 15.87 10.45
CA THR A 129 13.97 16.84 9.38
C THR A 129 12.72 17.13 8.57
N VAL A 130 12.39 18.41 8.39
CA VAL A 130 11.35 18.89 7.48
C VAL A 130 11.97 19.90 6.53
N THR A 131 11.92 19.61 5.23
CA THR A 131 12.60 20.40 4.18
C THR A 131 11.68 21.36 3.44
N ALA A 132 10.37 21.21 3.62
CA ALA A 132 9.34 22.08 3.06
C ALA A 132 8.74 23.00 4.13
N ALA A 133 7.81 23.87 3.72
CA ALA A 133 7.12 24.76 4.63
C ALA A 133 6.27 23.98 5.65
N VAL A 134 6.25 24.46 6.90
CA VAL A 134 5.42 23.92 7.98
C VAL A 134 4.29 24.89 8.25
N THR A 135 3.05 24.39 8.25
CA THR A 135 1.85 25.16 8.65
C THR A 135 1.29 24.57 9.92
N ILE A 136 1.06 25.42 10.93
CA ILE A 136 0.45 25.04 12.21
C ILE A 136 -0.74 25.97 12.40
N LEU A 137 -1.95 25.39 12.38
CA LEU A 137 -3.20 26.11 12.57
C LEU A 137 -3.63 25.97 14.03
N ASP A 138 -4.05 27.08 14.65
CA ASP A 138 -4.65 27.14 15.99
C ASP A 138 -3.83 26.49 17.14
N GLY A 139 -2.54 26.25 16.92
CA GLY A 139 -1.63 25.60 17.86
C GLY A 139 -0.54 26.53 18.42
N ILE A 140 0.00 26.18 19.58
CA ILE A 140 1.20 26.80 20.14
C ILE A 140 2.42 25.97 19.70
N VAL A 141 3.39 26.60 19.05
CA VAL A 141 4.68 25.98 18.75
C VAL A 141 5.62 26.17 19.94
N LYS A 142 5.99 25.08 20.61
CA LYS A 142 7.05 25.09 21.62
C LYS A 142 8.30 24.46 21.02
N LEU A 143 9.28 25.29 20.68
CA LEU A 143 10.61 24.83 20.25
C LEU A 143 11.55 24.90 21.45
N GLY A 144 12.15 23.76 21.84
CA GLY A 144 13.05 23.69 22.99
C GLY A 144 14.13 22.64 22.79
N GLY A 145 15.32 23.07 22.37
CA GLY A 145 16.51 22.23 22.24
C GLY A 145 17.78 23.07 22.44
N ALA A 146 18.87 22.44 22.88
CA ALA A 146 20.11 23.09 23.35
C ALA A 146 20.86 23.95 22.32
N ASN A 147 20.42 23.98 21.05
CA ASN A 147 20.95 24.83 19.98
C ASN A 147 19.85 25.61 19.26
N ALA A 148 18.79 26.03 19.97
CA ALA A 148 17.82 26.97 19.41
C ALA A 148 18.57 28.24 19.01
N ALA A 149 18.82 28.40 17.70
CA ALA A 149 19.09 29.71 17.14
C ALA A 149 17.96 30.63 17.65
N THR A 150 18.37 31.80 18.14
CA THR A 150 17.51 32.92 18.57
C THR A 150 16.16 32.95 17.85
N PRO A 151 15.06 33.23 18.55
CA PRO A 151 13.71 32.98 18.07
C PRO A 151 13.47 33.65 16.71
N VAL A 152 13.35 32.84 15.65
CA VAL A 152 12.72 33.27 14.40
C VAL A 152 11.22 33.04 14.54
N MET A 153 10.57 33.86 15.36
CA MET A 153 9.22 34.30 15.03
C MET A 153 9.38 35.52 14.12
N GLY A 154 9.44 35.28 12.81
CA GLY A 154 9.32 36.34 11.81
C GLY A 154 7.95 36.98 11.92
N SER A 155 7.89 38.13 12.61
CA SER A 155 6.88 39.19 12.51
C SER A 155 5.45 38.76 12.13
N SER A 156 4.63 38.39 13.11
CA SER A 156 3.19 38.62 12.98
C SER A 156 2.95 40.13 12.89
N LYS A 157 2.21 40.56 11.87
CA LYS A 157 1.95 41.97 11.56
C LYS A 157 1.48 42.73 12.80
N VAL A 158 2.26 43.73 13.20
CA VAL A 158 1.81 44.79 14.08
C VAL A 158 0.70 45.53 13.35
N PHE A 159 -0.56 45.34 13.75
CA PHE A 159 -1.62 46.29 13.44
C PHE A 159 -1.65 47.33 14.57
N VAL A 160 -0.92 48.44 14.39
CA VAL A 160 -1.24 49.66 15.15
C VAL A 160 -2.53 50.21 14.55
N LYS A 161 -3.64 50.11 15.30
CA LYS A 161 -4.77 51.00 15.11
C LYS A 161 -4.44 52.29 15.85
N LEU A 162 -4.20 53.37 15.10
CA LEU A 162 -4.50 54.73 15.55
C LEU A 162 -5.75 55.18 14.78
#